data_AF-A0ABD6DJ21-F1
#
_entry.id   AF-A0ABD6DJ21-F1
#
_cell.length_a   1.000
_cell.length_b   1.000
_cell.length_c   1.000
_cell.angle_alpha   90.00
_cell.angle_beta   90.00
_cell.angle_gamma   90.00
#
_symmetry.space_group_name_H-M   'P 1'
#
loop_
_entity.id
_entity.type
_entity.pdbx_description
1 polymer ?
#
loop_
_entity_poly.entity_id
_entity_poly.type
_entity_poly.pdbx_seq_one_letter_code
_entity_poly.pdbx_strand_id
1 'polypeptide(L)'
;MTDEPTESTGADDAASPVALLCELVGNAWSTLKTVYYADSASWRVMKAGGLLFFGLFCWAGSNILYSYNQDLWLLRYPMAYGFLLLAYGPIHHLVTLPLSYRLRRANGWLRTVGQRLPNGMLVVFLVAVLVLGTFPVGAMTVDFRSTLESSGADISPDLHCIKSDVGDDVEIHCHLSESRGVDSVVVRSGGNDIHVDDDPPYEFTIRASEVESVRGQQQFTVELRDEDGGLVRRYVRRLTLIEEG
;
A
#
# COMPACT_ATOMS: atom_id res chain seq x y z
N MET A 1 27.62 40.45 76.14
CA MET A 1 26.37 40.85 75.47
C MET A 1 26.33 40.04 74.20
N THR A 2 25.67 38.89 74.30
CA THR A 2 25.37 37.94 73.23
C THR A 2 24.19 38.48 72.44
N ASP A 3 24.29 38.49 71.11
CA ASP A 3 23.14 38.37 70.22
C ASP A 3 23.54 37.49 69.03
N GLU A 4 22.59 36.63 68.68
CA GLU A 4 22.64 35.39 67.90
C GLU A 4 22.87 35.56 66.39
N PRO A 5 23.22 34.45 65.69
CA PRO A 5 23.35 34.44 64.24
C PRO A 5 21.97 34.31 63.57
N THR A 6 21.61 35.25 62.70
CA THR A 6 20.44 35.06 61.83
C THR A 6 20.82 34.17 60.65
N GLU A 7 20.66 32.87 60.87
CA GLU A 7 20.43 31.89 59.81
C GLU A 7 19.08 32.23 59.14
N SER A 8 19.12 32.77 57.92
CA SER A 8 17.94 32.76 57.04
C SER A 8 18.13 31.72 55.96
N THR A 9 17.60 30.55 56.24
CA THR A 9 17.19 29.51 55.29
C THR A 9 16.38 30.13 54.15
N GLY A 10 17.02 30.25 52.99
CA GLY A 10 16.35 30.41 51.69
C GLY A 10 16.25 29.06 50.99
N ALA A 11 15.61 28.09 51.64
CA ALA A 11 15.07 26.94 50.94
C ALA A 11 13.83 27.44 50.19
N ASP A 12 13.96 27.64 48.87
CA ASP A 12 12.88 27.48 47.86
C ASP A 12 13.31 28.13 46.54
N ASP A 13 14.25 27.49 45.84
CA ASP A 13 14.31 27.53 44.37
C ASP A 13 14.57 26.10 43.86
N ALA A 14 13.96 25.11 44.53
CA ALA A 14 13.81 23.78 43.95
C ALA A 14 12.78 23.91 42.82
N ALA A 15 13.26 24.29 41.64
CA ALA A 15 12.47 24.36 40.42
C ALA A 15 11.55 23.13 40.37
N SER A 16 10.24 23.38 40.38
CA SER A 16 9.24 22.32 40.39
C SER A 16 9.60 21.27 39.33
N PRO A 17 9.66 19.97 39.66
CA PRO A 17 9.99 18.93 38.70
C PRO A 17 9.14 19.00 37.43
N VAL A 18 7.91 19.49 37.57
CA VAL A 18 6.97 19.73 36.47
C VAL A 18 7.41 20.91 35.59
N ALA A 19 7.91 22.00 36.19
CA ALA A 19 8.43 23.14 35.45
C ALA A 19 9.67 22.76 34.62
N LEU A 20 10.58 21.97 35.21
CA LEU A 20 11.74 21.42 34.49
C LEU A 20 11.32 20.49 33.34
N LEU A 21 10.28 19.66 33.55
CA LEU A 21 9.72 18.79 32.51
C LEU A 21 9.09 19.59 31.37
N CYS A 22 8.31 20.63 31.68
CA CYS A 22 7.72 21.52 30.69
C CYS A 22 8.79 22.30 29.90
N GLU A 23 9.84 22.77 30.56
CA GLU A 23 10.96 23.46 29.92
C GLU A 23 11.77 22.53 29.03
N LEU A 24 12.04 21.30 29.47
CA LEU A 24 12.68 20.26 28.66
C LEU A 24 11.85 19.90 27.42
N VAL A 25 10.53 19.74 27.57
CA VAL A 25 9.61 19.47 26.44
C VAL A 25 9.58 20.67 25.49
N GLY A 26 9.52 21.90 26.01
CA GLY A 26 9.55 23.12 25.20
C GLY A 26 10.85 23.27 24.42
N ASN A 27 11.99 23.02 25.06
CA ASN A 27 13.32 23.06 24.44
C ASN A 27 13.52 21.94 23.42
N ALA A 28 13.07 20.72 23.73
CA ALA A 28 13.07 19.60 22.78
C ALA A 28 12.20 19.91 21.56
N TRP A 29 11.01 20.48 21.77
CA TRP A 29 10.10 20.89 20.70
C TRP A 29 10.68 22.03 19.83
N SER A 30 11.30 23.02 20.45
CA SER A 30 12.00 24.10 19.76
C SER A 30 13.18 23.57 18.92
N THR A 31 13.96 22.66 19.49
CA THR A 31 15.08 21.99 18.81
C THR A 31 14.58 21.16 17.64
N LEU A 32 13.52 20.37 17.85
CA LEU A 32 12.89 19.58 16.79
C LEU A 32 12.38 20.48 15.67
N LYS A 33 11.73 21.61 15.98
CA LYS A 33 11.32 22.60 14.98
C LYS A 33 12.53 23.18 14.24
N THR A 34 13.60 23.53 14.94
CA THR A 34 14.81 24.11 14.33
C THR A 34 15.47 23.13 13.36
N VAL A 35 15.60 21.86 13.76
CA VAL A 35 16.11 20.78 12.91
C VAL A 35 15.14 20.51 11.76
N TYR A 36 13.84 20.45 12.03
CA TYR A 36 12.82 20.28 10.99
C TYR A 36 12.82 21.43 9.99
N TYR A 37 13.06 22.68 10.38
CA TYR A 37 13.10 23.84 9.49
C TYR A 37 14.50 24.15 8.93
N ALA A 38 15.54 23.41 9.33
CA ALA A 38 16.84 23.52 8.70
C ALA A 38 16.71 23.24 7.19
N ASP A 39 17.25 24.13 6.36
CA ASP A 39 17.11 24.08 4.90
C ASP A 39 18.43 23.75 4.21
N SER A 40 19.20 22.81 4.78
CA SER A 40 20.41 22.32 4.11
C SER A 40 20.07 21.31 3.02
N ALA A 41 20.92 21.21 2.00
CA ALA A 41 20.73 20.26 0.90
C ALA A 41 20.67 18.81 1.41
N SER A 42 21.58 18.42 2.30
CA SER A 42 21.61 17.07 2.90
C SER A 42 20.33 16.76 3.68
N TRP A 43 19.81 17.74 4.43
CA TRP A 43 18.56 17.57 5.18
C TRP A 43 17.34 17.41 4.28
N ARG A 44 17.30 18.12 3.15
CA ARG A 44 16.24 17.97 2.13
C ARG A 44 16.28 16.59 1.46
N VAL A 45 17.47 16.07 1.16
CA VAL A 45 17.62 14.69 0.65
C VAL A 45 17.15 13.69 1.70
N MET A 46 17.51 13.89 2.97
CA MET A 46 17.09 12.98 4.03
C MET A 46 15.57 13.00 4.25
N LYS A 47 14.92 14.16 4.22
CA LYS A 47 13.45 14.27 4.26
C LYS A 47 12.79 13.58 3.07
N ALA A 48 13.30 13.81 1.87
CA ALA A 48 12.83 13.15 0.65
C ALA A 48 12.94 11.62 0.77
N GLY A 49 14.10 11.12 1.21
CA GLY A 49 14.33 9.71 1.46
C GLY A 49 13.41 9.15 2.53
N GLY A 50 13.27 9.84 3.67
CA GLY A 50 12.38 9.43 4.75
C GLY A 50 10.92 9.32 4.32
N LEU A 51 10.42 10.29 3.53
CA LEU A 51 9.07 10.22 2.97
C LEU A 51 8.93 9.12 1.91
N LEU A 52 9.97 8.84 1.12
CA LEU A 52 9.97 7.73 0.19
C LEU A 52 9.88 6.40 0.92
N PHE A 53 10.71 6.18 1.94
CA PHE A 53 10.65 4.97 2.77
C PHE A 53 9.29 4.85 3.48
N PHE A 54 8.84 5.90 4.14
CA PHE A 54 7.53 5.90 4.81
C PHE A 54 6.39 5.60 3.82
N GLY A 55 6.43 6.22 2.64
CA GLY A 55 5.47 5.97 1.57
C GLY A 55 5.47 4.53 1.12
N LEU A 56 6.67 3.95 0.93
CA LEU A 56 6.84 2.54 0.57
C LEU A 56 6.24 1.61 1.62
N PHE A 57 6.50 1.85 2.91
CA PHE A 57 5.94 1.03 3.99
C PHE A 57 4.42 1.18 4.11
N CYS A 58 3.89 2.41 4.03
CA CYS A 58 2.44 2.62 4.04
C CYS A 58 1.77 1.93 2.85
N TRP A 59 2.36 2.03 1.66
CA TRP A 59 1.85 1.43 0.45
C TRP A 59 1.91 -0.10 0.49
N ALA A 60 3.09 -0.66 0.76
CA ALA A 60 3.30 -2.12 0.80
C ALA A 60 2.52 -2.76 1.96
N GLY A 61 2.59 -2.18 3.15
CA GLY A 61 1.87 -2.67 4.33
C GLY A 61 0.35 -2.65 4.13
N SER A 62 -0.19 -1.58 3.53
CA SER A 62 -1.62 -1.52 3.23
C SER A 62 -2.02 -2.52 2.16
N ASN A 63 -1.19 -2.76 1.14
CA ASN A 63 -1.45 -3.80 0.13
C ASN A 63 -1.44 -5.21 0.75
N ILE A 64 -0.47 -5.51 1.61
CA ILE A 64 -0.41 -6.80 2.31
C ILE A 64 -1.67 -6.98 3.15
N LEU A 65 -2.03 -6.01 3.99
CA LEU A 65 -3.18 -6.13 4.88
C LEU A 65 -4.51 -6.18 4.11
N TYR A 66 -4.63 -5.40 3.04
CA TYR A 66 -5.79 -5.44 2.14
C TYR A 66 -5.90 -6.75 1.37
N SER A 67 -4.77 -7.42 1.08
CA SER A 67 -4.78 -8.75 0.43
C SER A 67 -5.29 -9.86 1.35
N TYR A 68 -5.15 -9.71 2.67
CA TYR A 68 -5.70 -10.63 3.66
C TYR A 68 -7.19 -10.41 3.89
N ASN A 69 -7.64 -9.16 3.97
CA ASN A 69 -9.03 -8.82 4.22
C ASN A 69 -9.46 -7.64 3.33
N GLN A 70 -10.24 -7.96 2.29
CA GLN A 70 -10.72 -6.98 1.31
C GLN A 70 -11.88 -6.11 1.83
N ASP A 71 -12.53 -6.49 2.93
CA ASP A 71 -13.59 -5.69 3.58
C ASP A 71 -13.02 -4.45 4.27
N LEU A 72 -11.71 -4.42 4.53
CA LEU A 72 -10.97 -3.27 5.05
C LEU A 72 -10.74 -2.22 3.95
N TRP A 73 -11.82 -1.76 3.30
CA TRP A 73 -11.79 -0.76 2.23
C TRP A 73 -11.10 0.55 2.65
N LEU A 74 -11.10 0.88 3.95
CA LEU A 74 -10.39 2.03 4.52
C LEU A 74 -8.88 1.97 4.26
N LEU A 75 -8.28 0.79 4.05
CA LEU A 75 -6.86 0.62 3.71
C LEU A 75 -6.51 1.16 2.33
N ARG A 76 -7.49 1.44 1.46
CA ARG A 76 -7.26 2.08 0.16
C ARG A 76 -6.69 3.49 0.31
N TYR A 77 -7.02 4.22 1.38
CA TYR A 77 -6.50 5.57 1.63
C TYR A 77 -5.03 5.61 2.07
N PRO A 78 -4.57 4.86 3.09
CA PRO A 78 -3.15 4.79 3.42
C PRO A 78 -2.34 4.14 2.30
N MET A 79 -2.93 3.23 1.52
CA MET A 79 -2.31 2.70 0.30
C MET A 79 -2.08 3.80 -0.75
N ALA A 80 -3.12 4.58 -1.08
CA ALA A 80 -3.02 5.69 -2.04
C ALA A 80 -2.07 6.80 -1.56
N TYR A 81 -2.14 7.12 -0.26
CA TYR A 81 -1.21 8.05 0.38
C TYR A 81 0.23 7.59 0.22
N GLY A 82 0.53 6.33 0.57
CA GLY A 82 1.86 5.76 0.45
C GLY A 82 2.38 5.77 -0.99
N PHE A 83 1.54 5.32 -1.94
CA PHE A 83 1.88 5.26 -3.37
C PHE A 83 2.25 6.63 -3.92
N LEU A 84 1.42 7.64 -3.66
CA LEU A 84 1.68 9.00 -4.13
C LEU A 84 2.89 9.63 -3.43
N LEU A 85 3.13 9.29 -2.16
CA LEU A 85 4.25 9.82 -1.40
C LEU A 85 5.62 9.41 -1.96
N LEU A 86 5.70 8.25 -2.62
CA LEU A 86 6.92 7.79 -3.32
C LEU A 86 7.43 8.82 -4.34
N ALA A 87 6.52 9.46 -5.08
CA ALA A 87 6.85 10.50 -6.05
C ALA A 87 6.78 11.91 -5.44
N TYR A 88 5.71 12.19 -4.68
CA TYR A 88 5.46 13.50 -4.11
C TYR A 88 6.56 13.95 -3.13
N GLY A 89 7.01 13.07 -2.23
CA GLY A 89 8.04 13.41 -1.23
C GLY A 89 9.33 13.95 -1.86
N PRO A 90 9.96 13.20 -2.78
CA PRO A 90 11.13 13.66 -3.53
C PRO A 90 10.86 14.92 -4.36
N ILE A 91 9.76 14.98 -5.13
CA ILE A 91 9.45 16.15 -5.95
C ILE A 91 9.27 17.40 -5.09
N HIS A 92 8.53 17.29 -4.00
CA HIS A 92 8.22 18.42 -3.12
C HIS A 92 9.50 18.98 -2.48
N HIS A 93 10.33 18.12 -1.88
CA HIS A 93 11.52 18.58 -1.18
C HIS A 93 12.70 18.90 -2.08
N LEU A 94 12.87 18.21 -3.21
CA LEU A 94 14.01 18.39 -4.10
C LEU A 94 13.76 19.46 -5.18
N VAL A 95 12.51 19.64 -5.61
CA VAL A 95 12.15 20.54 -6.72
C VAL A 95 11.24 21.67 -6.27
N THR A 96 10.09 21.37 -5.68
CA THR A 96 9.07 22.38 -5.36
C THR A 96 9.57 23.41 -4.35
N LEU A 97 10.18 22.97 -3.25
CA LEU A 97 10.68 23.89 -2.21
C LEU A 97 11.77 24.84 -2.72
N PRO A 98 12.87 24.38 -3.37
CA PRO A 98 13.86 25.31 -3.94
C PRO A 98 13.28 26.26 -4.96
N LEU A 99 12.41 25.75 -5.83
CA LEU A 99 11.78 26.57 -6.84
C LEU A 99 10.91 27.64 -6.18
N SER A 100 10.16 27.27 -5.14
CA SER A 100 9.37 28.21 -4.35
C SER A 100 10.25 29.29 -3.71
N TYR A 101 11.38 28.92 -3.10
CA TYR A 101 12.30 29.89 -2.49
C TYR A 101 12.94 30.81 -3.52
N ARG A 102 13.32 30.28 -4.69
CA ARG A 102 13.84 31.06 -5.80
C ARG A 102 12.79 32.04 -6.35
N LEU A 103 11.55 31.59 -6.54
CA LEU A 103 10.45 32.41 -7.05
C LEU A 103 10.01 33.48 -6.03
N ARG A 104 10.10 33.21 -4.73
CA ARG A 104 9.80 34.18 -3.67
C ARG A 104 10.75 35.38 -3.65
N ARG A 105 11.95 35.24 -4.23
CA ARG A 105 12.93 36.33 -4.42
C ARG A 105 12.67 37.16 -5.68
N ALA A 106 11.77 36.73 -6.56
CA ALA A 106 11.38 37.49 -7.76
C ALA A 106 10.36 38.59 -7.43
N ASN A 107 10.11 39.48 -8.39
CA ASN A 107 9.13 40.56 -8.27
C ASN A 107 7.82 40.25 -9.01
N GLY A 108 6.73 40.92 -8.61
CA GLY A 108 5.43 40.78 -9.24
C GLY A 108 4.76 39.42 -9.04
N TRP A 109 4.06 38.92 -10.05
CA TRP A 109 3.24 37.70 -9.98
C TRP A 109 4.05 36.43 -9.66
N LEU A 110 5.33 36.37 -10.05
CA LEU A 110 6.21 35.24 -9.75
C LEU A 110 6.42 35.05 -8.25
N ARG A 111 6.42 36.14 -7.47
CA ARG A 111 6.49 36.08 -6.00
C ARG A 111 5.25 35.41 -5.42
N THR A 112 4.07 35.75 -5.93
CA THR A 112 2.80 35.17 -5.51
C THR A 112 2.75 33.67 -5.82
N VAL A 113 3.23 33.26 -6.99
CA VAL A 113 3.35 31.85 -7.35
C VAL A 113 4.29 31.14 -6.37
N GLY A 114 5.48 31.69 -6.12
CA GLY A 114 6.43 31.10 -5.16
C GLY A 114 5.87 30.97 -3.73
N GLN A 115 4.97 31.87 -3.31
CA GLN A 115 4.32 31.78 -2.00
C GLN A 115 3.22 30.71 -1.93
N ARG A 116 2.51 30.47 -3.04
CA ARG A 116 1.38 29.50 -3.09
C ARG A 116 1.79 28.11 -3.55
N LEU A 117 2.92 27.97 -4.25
CA LEU A 117 3.37 26.71 -4.86
C LEU A 117 3.41 25.52 -3.86
N PRO A 118 3.99 25.65 -2.64
CA PRO A 118 4.06 24.51 -1.72
C PRO A 118 2.67 24.08 -1.23
N ASN A 119 1.81 25.04 -0.89
CA ASN A 119 0.46 24.76 -0.42
C ASN A 119 -0.43 24.21 -1.54
N GLY A 120 -0.29 24.74 -2.76
CA GLY A 120 -0.99 24.24 -3.93
C GLY A 120 -0.62 22.79 -4.23
N MET A 121 0.67 22.46 -4.21
CA MET A 121 1.13 21.07 -4.36
C MET A 121 0.59 20.14 -3.27
N LEU A 122 0.53 20.61 -2.02
CA LEU A 122 -0.06 19.82 -0.92
C LEU A 122 -1.56 19.57 -1.13
N VAL A 123 -2.32 20.59 -1.55
CA VAL A 123 -3.75 20.43 -1.85
C VAL A 123 -3.95 19.43 -2.99
N VAL A 124 -3.17 19.55 -4.07
CA VAL A 124 -3.22 18.61 -5.19
C VAL A 124 -2.90 17.19 -4.74
N PHE A 125 -1.88 17.02 -3.90
CA PHE A 125 -1.53 15.72 -3.32
C PHE A 125 -2.70 15.13 -2.51
N LEU A 126 -3.29 15.89 -1.59
CA LEU A 126 -4.40 15.40 -0.76
C LEU A 126 -5.65 15.07 -1.60
N VAL A 127 -5.98 15.91 -2.58
CA VAL A 127 -7.07 15.62 -3.53
C VAL A 127 -6.79 14.34 -4.31
N ALA A 128 -5.56 14.15 -4.80
CA ALA A 128 -5.18 12.94 -5.50
C ALA A 128 -5.29 11.69 -4.60
N VAL A 129 -4.91 11.79 -3.31
CA VAL A 129 -5.10 10.71 -2.33
C VAL A 129 -6.58 10.35 -2.18
N LEU A 130 -7.47 11.33 -2.07
CA LEU A 130 -8.91 11.08 -1.96
C LEU A 130 -9.46 10.42 -3.23
N VAL A 131 -9.06 10.90 -4.41
CA VAL A 131 -9.49 10.35 -5.69
C VAL A 131 -9.00 8.91 -5.84
N LEU A 132 -7.71 8.63 -5.62
CA LEU A 132 -7.14 7.29 -5.74
C LEU A 132 -7.64 6.33 -4.65
N GLY A 133 -7.88 6.82 -3.43
CA GLY A 133 -8.47 6.01 -2.36
C GLY A 133 -9.91 5.59 -2.67
N THR A 134 -10.67 6.47 -3.33
CA THR A 134 -12.06 6.19 -3.76
C THR A 134 -12.10 5.32 -5.02
N PHE A 135 -11.22 5.62 -5.98
CA PHE A 135 -11.12 4.94 -7.28
C PHE A 135 -9.71 4.37 -7.46
N PRO A 136 -9.38 3.23 -6.81
CA PRO A 136 -8.05 2.66 -6.87
C PRO A 136 -7.70 2.24 -8.30
N VAL A 137 -6.52 2.65 -8.75
CA VAL A 137 -5.97 2.27 -10.06
C VAL A 137 -5.13 1.00 -9.93
N GLY A 138 -5.18 0.11 -10.93
CA GLY A 138 -4.51 -1.18 -10.85
C GLY A 138 -2.97 -1.13 -10.72
N ALA A 139 -2.33 0.01 -10.98
CA ALA A 139 -0.89 0.18 -10.75
C ALA A 139 -0.53 0.42 -9.26
N MET A 140 -1.51 0.81 -8.44
CA MET A 140 -1.37 1.04 -7.01
C MET A 140 -1.60 -0.24 -6.20
N THR A 141 -2.34 -1.20 -6.75
CA THR A 141 -2.71 -2.45 -6.09
C THR A 141 -1.81 -3.57 -6.57
N VAL A 142 -1.09 -4.21 -5.64
CA VAL A 142 -0.30 -5.41 -5.93
C VAL A 142 -0.92 -6.57 -5.16
N ASP A 143 -1.26 -7.63 -5.88
CA ASP A 143 -1.75 -8.86 -5.28
C ASP A 143 -0.56 -9.72 -4.82
N PHE A 144 -0.12 -9.49 -3.58
CA PHE A 144 0.99 -10.23 -2.96
C PHE A 144 0.63 -11.68 -2.59
N ARG A 145 -0.67 -12.03 -2.52
CA ARG A 145 -1.11 -13.40 -2.22
C ARG A 145 -0.62 -14.37 -3.29
N SER A 146 -0.69 -13.95 -4.55
CA SER A 146 -0.19 -14.74 -5.69
C SER A 146 1.33 -15.05 -5.65
N THR A 147 2.12 -14.25 -4.93
CA THR A 147 3.60 -14.39 -4.88
C THR A 147 4.08 -15.03 -3.56
N LEU A 148 3.37 -14.81 -2.44
CA LEU A 148 3.71 -15.40 -1.14
C LEU A 148 3.27 -16.87 -1.01
N GLU A 149 2.25 -17.30 -1.77
CA GLU A 149 1.75 -18.68 -1.76
C GLU A 149 2.70 -19.69 -2.45
N SER A 150 3.84 -19.27 -3.00
CA SER A 150 4.89 -20.20 -3.48
C SER A 150 5.82 -20.71 -2.36
N SER A 151 5.61 -20.32 -1.10
CA SER A 151 6.51 -20.67 0.02
C SER A 151 5.82 -21.02 1.34
N GLY A 152 4.50 -21.24 1.35
CA GLY A 152 3.77 -21.72 2.53
C GLY A 152 3.49 -23.22 2.45
N ALA A 153 4.21 -24.04 3.21
CA ALA A 153 3.87 -25.45 3.39
C ALA A 153 2.86 -25.59 4.54
N ASP A 154 1.62 -25.94 4.20
CA ASP A 154 0.95 -27.13 4.76
C ASP A 154 -0.23 -27.48 3.83
N ILE A 155 -0.14 -28.62 3.15
CA ILE A 155 -1.08 -29.14 2.13
C ILE A 155 -1.45 -28.11 1.05
N SER A 156 -0.59 -27.99 0.03
CA SER A 156 -0.89 -27.24 -1.18
C SER A 156 -1.73 -28.12 -2.11
N PRO A 157 -3.05 -27.93 -2.26
CA PRO A 157 -3.76 -28.56 -3.36
C PRO A 157 -3.12 -28.08 -4.66
N ASP A 158 -2.77 -28.99 -5.55
CA ASP A 158 -2.16 -28.64 -6.83
C ASP A 158 -3.23 -28.69 -7.91
N LEU A 159 -3.41 -27.56 -8.59
CA LEU A 159 -4.30 -27.44 -9.74
C LEU A 159 -3.50 -27.68 -11.01
N HIS A 160 -3.73 -28.83 -11.61
CA HIS A 160 -3.12 -29.25 -12.86
C HIS A 160 -4.09 -28.95 -14.00
N CYS A 161 -3.64 -28.17 -14.97
CA CYS A 161 -4.43 -27.85 -16.16
C CYS A 161 -3.67 -28.27 -17.41
N ILE A 162 -4.38 -28.88 -18.34
CA ILE A 162 -3.87 -29.31 -19.64
C ILE A 162 -4.72 -28.67 -20.71
N LYS A 163 -4.07 -28.14 -21.74
CA LYS A 163 -4.70 -27.57 -22.91
C LYS A 163 -4.75 -28.63 -24.02
N SER A 164 -5.93 -28.87 -24.60
CA SER A 164 -6.11 -29.74 -25.76
C SER A 164 -6.89 -29.02 -26.87
N ASP A 165 -6.45 -29.19 -28.11
CA ASP A 165 -7.16 -28.67 -29.28
C ASP A 165 -8.29 -29.64 -29.66
N VAL A 166 -9.54 -29.17 -29.60
CA VAL A 166 -10.74 -29.98 -29.87
C VAL A 166 -11.53 -29.32 -31.02
N GLY A 167 -11.30 -29.82 -32.24
CA GLY A 167 -11.88 -29.24 -33.44
C GLY A 167 -11.29 -27.86 -33.76
N ASP A 168 -12.13 -26.83 -33.80
CA ASP A 168 -11.74 -25.43 -34.06
C ASP A 168 -11.60 -24.59 -32.77
N ASP A 169 -11.74 -25.20 -31.58
CA ASP A 169 -11.61 -24.52 -30.28
C ASP A 169 -10.55 -25.20 -29.39
N VAL A 170 -10.12 -24.48 -28.36
CA VAL A 170 -9.15 -24.95 -27.38
C VAL A 170 -9.87 -25.21 -26.05
N GLU A 171 -9.79 -26.45 -25.57
CA GLU A 171 -10.32 -26.83 -24.26
C GLU A 171 -9.20 -26.87 -23.22
N ILE A 172 -9.49 -26.35 -22.03
CA ILE A 172 -8.59 -26.36 -20.89
C ILE A 172 -9.24 -27.24 -19.84
N HIS A 173 -8.67 -28.42 -19.64
CA HIS A 173 -9.12 -29.36 -18.63
C HIS A 173 -8.27 -29.20 -17.38
N CYS A 174 -8.90 -28.93 -16.24
CA CYS A 174 -8.23 -28.76 -14.97
C CYS A 174 -8.75 -29.78 -13.95
N HIS A 175 -7.84 -30.35 -13.16
CA HIS A 175 -8.18 -31.22 -12.03
C HIS A 175 -7.43 -30.79 -10.77
N LEU A 176 -8.09 -30.93 -9.63
CA LEU A 176 -7.52 -30.64 -8.31
C LEU A 176 -7.00 -31.94 -7.68
N SER A 177 -5.71 -31.99 -7.33
CA SER A 177 -5.09 -33.21 -6.79
C SER A 177 -5.52 -33.58 -5.36
N GLU A 178 -5.93 -32.61 -4.55
CA GLU A 178 -6.40 -32.78 -3.17
C GLU A 178 -7.52 -31.77 -2.88
N SER A 179 -8.61 -32.22 -2.26
CA SER A 179 -9.84 -31.43 -2.07
C SER A 179 -10.17 -31.15 -0.59
N ARG A 180 -9.31 -31.55 0.35
CA ARG A 180 -9.59 -31.36 1.78
C ARG A 180 -9.77 -29.89 2.15
N GLY A 181 -10.91 -29.58 2.74
CA GLY A 181 -11.27 -28.21 3.15
C GLY A 181 -11.82 -27.35 2.01
N VAL A 182 -12.07 -27.93 0.84
CA VAL A 182 -12.70 -27.27 -0.31
C VAL A 182 -14.13 -27.80 -0.46
N ASP A 183 -15.09 -26.90 -0.49
CA ASP A 183 -16.52 -27.15 -0.70
C ASP A 183 -16.97 -26.77 -2.12
N SER A 184 -16.34 -25.76 -2.73
CA SER A 184 -16.64 -25.37 -4.10
C SER A 184 -15.43 -24.80 -4.85
N VAL A 185 -15.44 -24.96 -6.17
CA VAL A 185 -14.45 -24.43 -7.10
C VAL A 185 -15.13 -23.49 -8.08
N VAL A 186 -14.80 -22.20 -8.00
CA VAL A 186 -15.37 -21.15 -8.85
C VAL A 186 -14.33 -20.66 -9.84
N VAL A 187 -14.60 -20.81 -11.13
CA VAL A 187 -13.77 -20.32 -12.21
C VAL A 187 -14.30 -18.99 -12.71
N ARG A 188 -13.45 -17.97 -12.73
CA ARG A 188 -13.77 -16.60 -13.13
C ARG A 188 -12.91 -16.15 -14.31
N SER A 189 -13.51 -15.42 -15.24
CA SER A 189 -12.78 -14.66 -16.25
C SER A 189 -13.46 -13.30 -16.49
N GLY A 190 -12.69 -12.24 -16.69
CA GLY A 190 -13.25 -10.90 -16.87
C GLY A 190 -14.05 -10.34 -15.68
N GLY A 191 -13.96 -10.97 -14.51
CA GLY A 191 -14.78 -10.66 -13.34
C GLY A 191 -16.11 -11.42 -13.27
N ASN A 192 -16.48 -12.19 -14.30
CA ASN A 192 -17.66 -13.04 -14.34
C ASN A 192 -17.31 -14.48 -13.94
N ASP A 193 -18.27 -15.17 -13.33
CA ASP A 193 -18.16 -16.60 -13.04
C ASP A 193 -18.49 -17.36 -14.33
N ILE A 194 -17.52 -18.11 -14.85
CA ILE A 194 -17.65 -18.89 -16.09
C ILE A 194 -17.92 -20.37 -15.83
N HIS A 195 -17.54 -20.87 -14.65
CA HIS A 195 -17.82 -22.23 -14.22
C HIS A 195 -17.85 -22.32 -12.69
N VAL A 196 -18.69 -23.20 -12.15
CA VAL A 196 -18.76 -23.52 -10.72
C VAL A 196 -18.90 -25.03 -10.60
N ASP A 197 -18.06 -25.63 -9.77
CA ASP A 197 -18.05 -27.05 -9.46
C ASP A 197 -18.13 -27.22 -7.94
N ASP A 198 -19.24 -27.80 -7.47
CA ASP A 198 -19.56 -27.98 -6.05
C ASP A 198 -19.44 -29.45 -5.61
N ASP A 199 -19.03 -30.36 -6.52
CA ASP A 199 -19.05 -31.81 -6.28
C ASP A 199 -17.64 -32.42 -6.42
N PRO A 200 -17.01 -32.92 -5.33
CA PRO A 200 -15.72 -33.61 -5.44
C PRO A 200 -15.85 -34.98 -6.13
N PRO A 201 -14.85 -35.45 -6.92
CA PRO A 201 -13.56 -34.79 -7.19
C PRO A 201 -13.70 -33.61 -8.14
N TYR A 202 -13.06 -32.49 -7.79
CA TYR A 202 -13.17 -31.27 -8.58
C TYR A 202 -12.40 -31.38 -9.89
N GLU A 203 -13.16 -31.48 -10.98
CA GLU A 203 -12.67 -31.59 -12.35
C GLU A 203 -13.56 -30.76 -13.26
N PHE A 204 -12.96 -29.87 -14.05
CA PHE A 204 -13.72 -29.00 -14.93
C PHE A 204 -12.99 -28.73 -16.24
N THR A 205 -13.78 -28.47 -17.26
CA THR A 205 -13.30 -28.06 -18.58
C THR A 205 -13.91 -26.71 -18.92
N ILE A 206 -13.05 -25.77 -19.31
CA ILE A 206 -13.46 -24.46 -19.86
C ILE A 206 -12.92 -24.33 -21.28
N ARG A 207 -13.62 -23.59 -22.12
CA ARG A 207 -13.15 -23.26 -23.48
C ARG A 207 -12.36 -21.96 -23.47
N ALA A 208 -11.35 -21.87 -24.34
CA ALA A 208 -10.60 -20.63 -24.53
C ALA A 208 -11.50 -19.49 -25.01
N SER A 209 -12.56 -19.80 -25.76
CA SER A 209 -13.59 -18.85 -26.19
C SER A 209 -14.40 -18.24 -25.03
N GLU A 210 -14.48 -18.91 -23.87
CA GLU A 210 -15.16 -18.42 -22.65
C GLU A 210 -14.25 -17.53 -21.78
N VAL A 211 -12.94 -17.51 -22.09
CA VAL A 211 -11.94 -16.75 -21.32
C VAL A 211 -11.71 -15.37 -21.93
N GLU A 212 -12.06 -14.33 -21.16
CA GLU A 212 -11.89 -12.94 -21.55
C GLU A 212 -10.41 -12.52 -21.54
N SER A 213 -10.06 -11.63 -22.47
CA SER A 213 -8.73 -11.05 -22.58
C SER A 213 -8.62 -9.80 -21.71
N VAL A 214 -7.76 -9.87 -20.68
CA VAL A 214 -7.45 -8.74 -19.81
C VAL A 214 -6.09 -8.19 -20.20
N ARG A 215 -6.06 -6.94 -20.71
CA ARG A 215 -4.83 -6.29 -21.22
C ARG A 215 -4.12 -7.09 -22.32
N GLY A 216 -4.89 -7.75 -23.18
CA GLY A 216 -4.36 -8.52 -24.32
C GLY A 216 -3.89 -9.93 -23.97
N GLN A 217 -4.11 -10.40 -22.73
CA GLN A 217 -3.81 -11.77 -22.32
C GLN A 217 -5.09 -12.47 -21.86
N GLN A 218 -5.38 -13.63 -22.44
CA GLN A 218 -6.46 -14.50 -21.96
C GLN A 218 -6.04 -15.17 -20.66
N GLN A 219 -6.80 -14.89 -19.61
CA GLN A 219 -6.54 -15.42 -18.27
C GLN A 219 -7.84 -15.74 -17.55
N PHE A 220 -7.79 -16.78 -16.73
CA PHE A 220 -8.86 -17.14 -15.82
C PHE A 220 -8.31 -17.31 -14.40
N THR A 221 -9.22 -17.21 -13.44
CA THR A 221 -8.95 -17.31 -12.01
C THR A 221 -9.78 -18.44 -11.45
N VAL A 222 -9.17 -19.37 -10.71
CA VAL A 222 -9.86 -20.46 -10.03
C VAL A 222 -9.82 -20.17 -8.55
N GLU A 223 -10.99 -20.05 -7.92
CA GLU A 223 -11.15 -19.82 -6.48
C GLU A 223 -11.66 -21.10 -5.83
N LEU A 224 -10.87 -21.67 -4.92
CA LEU A 224 -11.31 -22.73 -4.03
C LEU A 224 -11.95 -22.08 -2.80
N ARG A 225 -13.16 -22.49 -2.45
CA ARG A 225 -13.90 -21.98 -1.30
C ARG A 225 -14.21 -23.10 -0.30
N ASP A 226 -14.32 -22.72 0.97
CA ASP A 226 -14.77 -23.61 2.05
C ASP A 226 -16.30 -23.58 2.18
N GLU A 227 -16.83 -24.38 3.11
CA GLU A 227 -18.27 -24.53 3.39
C GLU A 227 -18.94 -23.20 3.82
N ASP A 228 -18.18 -22.28 4.42
CA ASP A 228 -18.66 -20.95 4.82
C ASP A 228 -18.63 -19.94 3.64
N GLY A 229 -18.19 -20.37 2.45
CA GLY A 229 -17.97 -19.53 1.28
C GLY A 229 -16.68 -18.70 1.35
N GLY A 230 -15.83 -18.97 2.35
CA GLY A 230 -14.53 -18.36 2.54
C GLY A 230 -13.52 -18.79 1.48
N LEU A 231 -12.64 -17.88 1.07
CA LEU A 231 -11.62 -18.17 0.05
C LEU A 231 -10.46 -18.97 0.65
N VAL A 232 -10.45 -20.28 0.39
CA VAL A 232 -9.33 -21.18 0.73
C VAL A 232 -8.12 -20.83 -0.12
N ARG A 233 -8.27 -20.80 -1.45
CA ARG A 233 -7.14 -20.56 -2.36
C ARG A 233 -7.56 -19.96 -3.70
N ARG A 234 -6.63 -19.26 -4.36
CA ARG A 234 -6.86 -18.70 -5.70
C ARG A 234 -5.70 -19.04 -6.64
N TYR A 235 -6.00 -19.57 -7.82
CA TYR A 235 -5.04 -19.75 -8.91
C TYR A 235 -5.33 -18.80 -10.04
N VAL A 236 -4.30 -18.13 -10.57
CA VAL A 236 -4.40 -17.38 -11.82
C VAL A 236 -3.65 -18.15 -12.90
N ARG A 237 -4.30 -18.41 -14.03
CA ARG A 237 -3.72 -19.13 -15.17
C ARG A 237 -3.84 -18.29 -16.43
N ARG A 238 -2.75 -18.21 -17.17
CA ARG A 238 -2.70 -17.61 -18.51
C ARG A 238 -2.68 -18.73 -19.52
N LEU A 239 -3.55 -18.66 -20.53
CA LEU A 239 -3.68 -19.73 -21.52
C LEU A 239 -2.35 -20.04 -22.23
N THR A 240 -1.53 -19.01 -22.46
CA THR A 240 -0.22 -19.14 -23.13
C THR A 240 0.84 -19.90 -22.31
N LEU A 241 0.60 -20.16 -21.02
CA LEU A 241 1.53 -20.81 -20.10
C LEU A 241 1.04 -22.19 -19.65
N ILE A 242 -0.13 -22.64 -20.13
CA ILE A 242 -0.66 -23.97 -19.82
C ILE A 242 -0.01 -24.98 -20.75
N GLU A 243 0.38 -26.13 -20.22
CA GLU A 243 1.00 -27.22 -20.97
C GLU A 243 0.01 -27.80 -21.99
N GLU A 244 0.52 -28.15 -23.17
CA GLU A 244 -0.25 -28.86 -24.20
C GLU A 244 -0.27 -30.35 -23.87
N GLY A 245 -1.45 -30.95 -23.95
CA GLY A 245 -1.72 -32.38 -23.70
C GLY A 245 -1.70 -33.24 -24.94
#